data_AF-A0AAN7WYY0-F1
#
_entry.id   AF-A0AAN7WYY0-F1
#
_cell.length_a   1.000
_cell.length_b   1.000
_cell.length_c   1.000
_cell.angle_alpha   90.00
_cell.angle_beta   90.00
_cell.angle_gamma   90.00
#
_symmetry.space_group_name_H-M   'P 1'
#
loop_
_entity.id
_entity.type
_entity.pdbx_description
1 polymer ?
#
loop_
_entity_poly.entity_id
_entity_poly.type
_entity_poly.pdbx_seq_one_letter_code
_entity_poly.pdbx_strand_id
1 'polypeptide(L)'
;MAVCAVLPDAFQGALHGVLKLKQLDEAVRDTMRCGGCTSSRASFIGACLGAQTGLQGIPESWKERTLRYPLLLELAQSVVQKSQQK
;
A
#
# COMPACT_ATOMS: atom_id res chain seq x y z
N MET A 1 -12.64 -10.58 21.14
CA MET A 1 -12.64 -11.53 20.01
C MET A 1 -11.95 -10.87 18.83
N ALA A 2 -10.66 -11.16 18.61
CA ALA A 2 -9.92 -10.68 17.45
C ALA A 2 -10.15 -11.67 16.30
N VAL A 3 -10.99 -11.30 15.33
CA VAL A 3 -11.14 -12.05 14.08
C VAL A 3 -9.84 -11.85 13.30
N CYS A 4 -8.96 -12.86 13.41
CA CYS A 4 -7.80 -13.03 12.56
C CYS A 4 -8.30 -13.00 11.11
N ALA A 5 -7.76 -12.08 10.30
CA ALA A 5 -8.13 -11.91 8.91
C ALA A 5 -7.91 -13.21 8.14
N VAL A 6 -9.00 -13.93 7.87
CA VAL A 6 -9.00 -15.11 7.00
C VAL A 6 -8.63 -14.60 5.60
N LEU A 7 -7.53 -15.13 5.07
CA LEU A 7 -6.91 -14.73 3.80
C LEU A 7 -7.85 -14.63 2.58
N PRO A 8 -8.99 -15.35 2.44
CA PRO A 8 -9.90 -15.17 1.31
C PRO A 8 -10.51 -13.76 1.26
N ASP A 9 -11.20 -13.32 2.32
CA ASP A 9 -12.03 -12.11 2.26
C ASP A 9 -11.20 -10.83 2.26
N ALA A 10 -10.14 -10.79 3.09
CA ALA A 10 -9.28 -9.63 3.16
C ALA A 10 -8.48 -9.42 1.86
N PHE A 11 -8.02 -10.51 1.24
CA PHE A 11 -7.31 -10.47 -0.04
C PHE A 11 -8.25 -10.10 -1.19
N GLN A 12 -9.44 -10.69 -1.25
CA GLN A 12 -10.42 -10.38 -2.29
C GLN A 12 -10.84 -8.91 -2.24
N GLY A 13 -11.07 -8.35 -1.05
CA GLY A 13 -11.37 -6.92 -0.90
C GLY A 13 -10.20 -6.03 -1.36
N ALA A 14 -8.96 -6.40 -1.02
CA ALA A 14 -7.79 -5.66 -1.47
C ALA A 14 -7.58 -5.75 -2.99
N LEU A 15 -7.76 -6.95 -3.58
CA LEU A 15 -7.67 -7.19 -5.01
C LEU A 15 -8.75 -6.43 -5.78
N HIS A 16 -9.98 -6.38 -5.26
CA HIS A 16 -11.04 -5.56 -5.84
C HIS A 16 -10.64 -4.09 -5.92
N GLY A 17 -10.06 -3.54 -4.85
CA GLY A 17 -9.53 -2.18 -4.82
C GLY A 17 -8.45 -1.95 -5.88
N VAL A 18 -7.49 -2.87 -6.01
CA VAL A 18 -6.41 -2.78 -7.02
C VAL A 18 -6.95 -2.83 -8.45
N LEU A 19 -7.97 -3.65 -8.74
CA LEU A 19 -8.50 -3.81 -10.10
C LEU A 19 -9.44 -2.68 -10.53
N LYS A 20 -10.17 -2.09 -9.58
CA LYS A 20 -11.16 -1.04 -9.88
C LYS A 20 -10.57 0.36 -9.85
N LEU A 21 -9.62 0.61 -8.95
CA LEU A 21 -9.14 1.95 -8.64
C LEU A 21 -7.73 2.12 -9.18
N LYS A 22 -7.49 3.27 -9.84
CA LYS A 22 -6.23 3.56 -10.52
C LYS A 22 -5.32 4.47 -9.69
N GLN A 23 -5.89 5.18 -8.71
CA GLN A 23 -5.19 6.14 -7.88
C GLN A 23 -5.09 5.61 -6.45
N LEU A 24 -3.88 5.72 -5.87
CA LEU A 24 -3.57 5.16 -4.56
C LEU A 24 -4.43 5.77 -3.45
N ASP A 25 -4.63 7.08 -3.50
CA ASP A 25 -5.34 7.82 -2.47
C ASP A 25 -6.83 7.48 -2.45
N GLU A 26 -7.46 7.37 -3.62
CA GLU A 26 -8.83 6.90 -3.79
C GLU A 26 -8.97 5.46 -3.24
N ALA A 27 -8.06 4.56 -3.64
CA ALA A 27 -8.12 3.16 -3.25
C ALA A 27 -7.98 2.91 -1.75
N VAL A 28 -7.09 3.66 -1.10
CA VAL A 28 -6.92 3.57 0.36
C VAL A 28 -8.10 4.21 1.08
N ARG A 29 -8.63 5.35 0.61
CA ARG A 29 -9.82 5.99 1.21
C ARG A 29 -11.05 5.10 1.14
N ASP A 30 -11.31 4.46 0.00
CA ASP A 30 -12.44 3.54 -0.16
C ASP A 30 -12.28 2.31 0.73
N THR A 31 -11.06 1.77 0.82
CA THR A 31 -10.76 0.66 1.75
C THR A 31 -11.02 1.02 3.20
N MET A 32 -10.73 2.27 3.60
CA MET A 32 -11.02 2.77 4.95
C MET A 32 -12.53 2.94 5.18
N ARG A 33 -13.28 3.44 4.19
CA ARG A 33 -14.75 3.59 4.25
C ARG A 33 -15.47 2.26 4.47
N CYS A 34 -14.94 1.17 3.90
CA CYS A 34 -15.51 -0.17 4.09
C CYS A 34 -15.24 -0.81 5.47
N GLY A 35 -14.38 -0.21 6.32
CA GLY A 35 -14.14 -0.69 7.69
C GLY A 35 -13.41 -2.05 7.80
N GLY A 36 -13.37 -2.65 8.99
CA GLY A 36 -12.64 -3.91 9.24
C GLY A 36 -11.12 -3.74 9.30
N CYS A 37 -10.35 -4.70 8.76
CA CYS A 37 -8.88 -4.65 8.76
C CYS A 37 -8.34 -3.73 7.65
N THR A 38 -8.48 -2.42 7.85
CA THR A 38 -8.12 -1.41 6.85
C THR A 38 -6.61 -1.33 6.62
N SER A 39 -5.78 -1.48 7.66
CA SER A 39 -4.33 -1.38 7.56
C SER A 39 -3.73 -2.46 6.65
N SER A 40 -4.07 -3.73 6.88
CA SER A 40 -3.54 -4.84 6.07
C SER A 40 -3.97 -4.74 4.60
N ARG A 41 -5.24 -4.40 4.34
CA ARG A 41 -5.74 -4.23 2.96
C ARG A 41 -5.13 -3.01 2.28
N ALA A 42 -5.04 -1.87 2.97
CA ALA A 42 -4.43 -0.66 2.43
C ALA A 42 -2.93 -0.86 2.14
N SER A 43 -2.20 -1.60 2.98
CA SER A 43 -0.80 -1.96 2.72
C SER A 43 -0.64 -2.80 1.45
N PHE A 44 -1.51 -3.79 1.25
CA PHE A 44 -1.50 -4.60 0.03
C PHE A 44 -1.82 -3.78 -1.22
N ILE A 45 -2.89 -2.98 -1.17
CA ILE A 45 -3.26 -2.06 -2.24
C ILE A 45 -2.11 -1.09 -2.56
N GLY A 46 -1.49 -0.53 -1.52
CA GLY A 46 -0.36 0.39 -1.64
C GLY A 46 0.87 -0.25 -2.29
N ALA A 47 1.18 -1.50 -1.96
CA ALA A 47 2.25 -2.25 -2.63
C ALA A 47 1.96 -2.46 -4.11
N CYS A 48 0.73 -2.88 -4.46
CA CYS A 48 0.34 -3.13 -5.85
C CYS A 48 0.27 -1.85 -6.69
N LEU A 49 -0.37 -0.80 -6.20
CA LEU A 49 -0.49 0.46 -6.93
C LEU A 49 0.85 1.19 -6.95
N GLY A 50 1.62 1.18 -5.86
CA GLY A 50 2.96 1.74 -5.82
C GLY A 50 3.93 1.08 -6.81
N ALA A 51 3.81 -0.24 -7.04
CA ALA A 51 4.57 -0.93 -8.08
C ALA A 51 4.15 -0.53 -9.51
N GLN A 52 2.87 -0.23 -9.73
CA GLN A 52 2.34 0.18 -11.03
C GLN A 52 2.64 1.65 -11.36
N THR A 53 2.46 2.54 -10.38
CA THR A 53 2.54 3.99 -10.57
C THR A 53 3.86 4.60 -10.14
N GLY A 54 4.74 3.84 -9.47
CA GLY A 54 5.96 4.35 -8.88
C GLY A 54 5.75 5.38 -7.77
N LEU A 55 6.83 6.05 -7.36
CA LEU A 55 6.83 7.05 -6.29
C LEU A 55 5.99 8.30 -6.63
N GLN A 56 5.79 8.58 -7.91
CA GLN A 56 4.99 9.70 -8.42
C GLN A 56 3.48 9.51 -8.18
N GLY A 57 3.01 8.27 -8.01
CA GLY A 57 1.61 7.99 -7.68
C GLY A 57 1.26 8.14 -6.20
N ILE A 58 2.24 8.44 -5.35
CA ILE A 58 2.04 8.65 -3.91
C ILE A 58 1.85 10.15 -3.65
N PRO A 59 0.74 10.59 -3.03
CA PRO A 59 0.54 12.00 -2.70
C PRO A 59 1.67 12.55 -1.81
N GLU A 60 2.21 13.72 -2.13
CA GLU A 60 3.29 14.36 -1.34
C GLU A 60 2.89 14.56 0.13
N SER A 61 1.66 15.03 0.36
CA SER A 61 1.11 15.18 1.72
C SER A 61 1.09 13.88 2.53
N TRP A 62 1.06 12.71 1.89
CA TRP A 62 1.11 11.42 2.58
C TRP A 62 2.54 11.02 2.92
N LYS A 63 3.50 11.35 2.04
CA LYS A 63 4.94 11.15 2.31
C LYS A 63 5.36 11.97 3.53
N GLU A 64 4.99 13.25 3.58
CA GLU A 64 5.29 14.16 4.69
C GLU A 64 4.69 13.69 6.02
N ARG A 65 3.50 13.08 5.98
CA ARG A 65 2.78 12.59 7.16
C ARG A 65 3.17 11.18 7.57
N THR A 66 3.99 10.49 6.78
CA THR A 66 4.43 9.12 7.08
C THR A 66 5.62 9.17 8.04
N LEU A 67 5.47 8.51 9.18
CA LEU A 67 6.53 8.44 10.19
C LEU A 67 7.79 7.81 9.60
N ARG A 68 8.94 8.50 9.75
CA ARG A 68 10.25 8.05 9.25
C ARG A 68 10.29 7.78 7.74
N TYR A 69 9.48 8.49 6.95
CA TYR A 69 9.50 8.37 5.50
C TYR A 69 10.90 8.48 4.87
N PRO A 70 11.78 9.43 5.26
CA PRO A 70 13.12 9.53 4.68
C PRO A 70 13.95 8.26 4.86
N LEU A 71 13.95 7.70 6.08
CA LEU A 71 14.66 6.45 6.39
C LEU A 71 14.07 5.27 5.61
N LEU A 72 12.73 5.19 5.52
CA LEU A 72 12.07 4.11 4.78
C LEU A 72 12.42 4.15 3.29
N LEU A 73 12.50 5.35 2.70
CA LEU A 73 12.88 5.55 1.31
C LEU A 73 14.34 5.13 1.06
N GLU A 74 15.27 5.53 1.94
CA GLU A 74 16.68 5.13 1.87
C GLU A 74 16.85 3.61 1.94
N LEU A 75 16.14 2.95 2.86
CA LEU A 75 16.15 1.50 3.00
C LEU A 75 15.58 0.81 1.75
N ALA A 76 14.47 1.31 1.20
CA ALA A 76 13.88 0.76 -0.02
C ALA A 76 14.84 0.86 -1.21
N GLN A 77 15.51 2.01 -1.39
CA GLN A 77 16.51 2.21 -2.43
C GLN A 77 17.71 1.25 -2.26
N SER A 78 18.18 1.06 -1.02
CA SER A 78 19.27 0.14 -0.71
C SER A 78 18.93 -1.32 -1.08
N VAL A 79 17.67 -1.73 -0.87
CA VAL A 79 17.19 -3.07 -1.26
C VAL A 79 17.18 -3.23 -2.78
N VAL A 80 16.73 -2.21 -3.52
CA VAL A 80 16.74 -2.22 -4.99
C VAL A 80 18.17 -2.26 -5.53
N GLN A 81 19.09 -1.47 -5.00
CA GLN A 81 20.50 -1.49 -5.44
C GLN A 81 21.12 -2.88 -5.26
N LYS A 82 20.89 -3.53 -4.11
CA LYS A 82 21.37 -4.89 -3.85
C LYS A 82 20.74 -5.94 -4.76
N SER A 83 19.51 -5.75 -5.21
CA SER A 83 18.84 -6.70 -6.11
C SER A 83 19.38 -6.65 -7.54
N GLN A 84 19.97 -5.52 -7.96
CA GLN A 84 20.60 -5.35 -9.28
C GLN A 84 22.06 -5.85 -9.35
N GLN A 85 22.66 -6.23 -8.22
CA GLN A 85 24.05 -6.70 -8.15
C GLN A 85 24.18 -8.23 -8.29
N LYS A 86 23.10 -8.92 -8.67
CA LYS A 86 23.09 -10.32 -9.10
C LYS A 86 23.20 -10.42 -10.61
#